data_AF-A0A9P1D1B7-F1
#
_entry.id   AF-A0A9P1D1B7-F1
#
_cell.length_a   1.000
_cell.length_b   1.000
_cell.length_c   1.000
_cell.angle_alpha   90.00
_cell.angle_beta   90.00
_cell.angle_gamma   90.00
#
_symmetry.space_group_name_H-M   'P 1'
#
loop_
_entity.id
_entity.type
_entity.pdbx_description
1 polymer ?
#
loop_
_entity_poly.entity_id
_entity_poly.type
_entity_poly.pdbx_seq_one_letter_code
_entity_poly.pdbx_strand_id
1 'polypeptide(L)'
;MAAEFMDLPLVSEENQQAQIPAADQETIDGLKLIDIKDTPVTFGKTHLGKSHEEVWHSDPEWVKWFMSHYQKSTRMEHRLMIKFIQLKVEESEAGEAKNPQACIKPKGLPKSLAAKAKSMPSPSNHWQLPVEPEIEAFEMMSEGLMPPHPETTELAENVHALQERMLNLENAMQRMIALMSQSANHQMQNTHAMPTHETAQVEFDDPWNP
;
A
#
# COMPACT_ATOMS: atom_id res chain seq x y z
N MET A 1 30.09 68.42 -1.32
CA MET A 1 29.20 68.67 -0.16
C MET A 1 27.83 68.19 -0.59
N ALA A 2 27.53 66.90 -0.39
CA ALA A 2 27.05 66.26 0.84
C ALA A 2 25.63 65.77 0.49
N ALA A 3 25.55 64.55 -0.05
CA ALA A 3 24.28 63.91 -0.37
C ALA A 3 23.68 63.38 0.93
N GLU A 4 22.52 63.93 1.31
CA GLU A 4 21.67 63.46 2.40
C GLU A 4 21.23 62.02 2.12
N PHE A 5 21.89 61.10 2.80
CA PHE A 5 21.53 59.70 2.88
C PHE A 5 20.37 59.61 3.87
N MET A 6 19.14 59.55 3.37
CA MET A 6 17.95 59.42 4.20
C MET A 6 17.97 58.07 4.91
N ASP A 7 18.05 58.15 6.23
CA ASP A 7 17.87 57.11 7.22
C ASP A 7 16.49 56.46 7.01
N LEU A 8 16.47 55.29 6.37
CA LEU A 8 15.28 54.46 6.27
C LEU A 8 15.14 53.74 7.62
N PRO A 9 13.99 53.88 8.32
CA PRO A 9 13.76 53.12 9.53
C PRO A 9 13.77 51.64 9.17
N LEU A 10 14.77 50.94 9.73
CA LEU A 10 14.83 49.50 9.79
C LEU A 10 13.58 49.03 10.55
N VAL A 11 12.51 48.72 9.81
CA VAL A 11 11.33 48.06 10.36
C VAL A 11 11.80 46.68 10.78
N SER A 12 12.20 46.56 12.04
CA SER A 12 12.37 45.29 12.72
C SER A 12 11.06 44.54 12.60
N GLU A 13 11.02 43.58 11.69
CA GLU A 13 9.97 42.59 11.55
C GLU A 13 10.06 41.68 12.79
N GLU A 14 9.54 42.22 13.89
CA GLU A 14 9.36 41.55 15.16
C GLU A 14 8.47 40.34 14.91
N ASN A 15 9.07 39.17 15.04
CA ASN A 15 8.46 37.87 14.99
C ASN A 15 7.48 37.73 16.17
N GLN A 16 6.32 38.37 16.04
CA GLN A 16 5.19 38.24 16.95
C GLN A 16 4.60 36.86 16.74
N GLN A 17 5.20 35.90 17.43
CA GLN A 17 4.59 34.62 17.74
C GLN A 17 3.40 34.88 18.69
N ALA A 18 2.30 35.39 18.12
CA ALA A 18 1.04 35.56 18.80
C ALA A 18 0.60 34.19 19.34
N GLN A 19 0.57 34.05 20.67
CA GLN A 19 -0.17 32.98 21.33
C GLN A 19 -1.65 33.20 21.01
N ILE A 20 -2.13 32.55 19.96
CA ILE A 20 -3.54 32.56 19.60
C ILE A 20 -4.29 31.76 20.69
N PRO A 21 -5.35 32.30 21.30
CA PRO A 21 -6.16 31.58 22.27
C PRO A 21 -6.75 30.31 21.63
N ALA A 22 -6.75 29.20 22.37
CA ALA A 22 -7.14 27.87 21.90
C ALA A 22 -8.61 27.74 21.39
N ALA A 23 -9.42 28.78 21.50
CA ALA A 23 -10.83 28.78 21.10
C ALA A 23 -11.03 28.63 19.58
N ASP A 24 -10.08 29.05 18.74
CA ASP A 24 -10.19 28.92 17.27
C ASP A 24 -9.68 27.56 16.73
N GLN A 25 -9.26 26.64 17.61
CA GLN A 25 -8.88 25.29 17.17
C GLN A 25 -10.09 24.40 16.92
N GLU A 26 -11.17 24.55 17.67
CA GLU A 26 -12.31 23.63 17.66
C GLU A 26 -13.23 23.80 16.44
N THR A 27 -13.22 24.97 15.79
CA THR A 27 -14.11 25.25 14.64
C THR A 27 -13.74 24.48 13.37
N ILE A 28 -12.46 24.10 13.22
CA ILE A 28 -11.98 23.43 12.00
C ILE A 28 -12.35 21.94 11.99
N ASP A 29 -12.40 21.30 13.17
CA ASP A 29 -12.60 19.85 13.25
C ASP A 29 -14.04 19.41 12.94
N GLY A 30 -15.02 20.32 13.00
CA GLY A 30 -16.40 20.06 12.63
C GLY A 30 -16.74 20.24 11.14
N LEU A 31 -15.82 20.78 10.34
CA LEU A 31 -16.05 21.03 8.91
C LEU A 31 -16.01 19.71 8.13
N LYS A 32 -17.02 19.50 7.27
CA LYS A 32 -17.07 18.32 6.41
C LYS A 32 -16.21 18.55 5.17
N LEU A 33 -15.71 17.46 4.59
CA LEU A 33 -14.94 17.47 3.34
C LEU A 33 -15.66 18.26 2.21
N ILE A 34 -17.00 18.18 2.18
CA ILE A 34 -17.86 18.89 1.22
C ILE A 34 -17.73 20.41 1.33
N ASP A 35 -17.57 20.95 2.54
CA ASP A 35 -17.52 22.40 2.74
C ASP A 35 -16.11 22.95 2.41
N ILE A 36 -15.08 22.14 2.66
CA ILE A 36 -13.68 22.57 2.49
C ILE A 36 -13.24 22.48 1.02
N LYS A 37 -13.72 21.49 0.25
CA LYS A 37 -13.26 21.26 -1.13
C LYS A 37 -13.47 22.47 -2.05
N ASP A 38 -14.59 23.17 -1.87
CA ASP A 38 -15.03 24.30 -2.71
C ASP A 38 -14.49 25.64 -2.19
N THR A 39 -13.84 25.65 -1.02
CA THR A 39 -13.25 26.87 -0.48
C THR A 39 -12.06 27.28 -1.37
N PRO A 40 -11.95 28.55 -1.80
CA PRO A 40 -10.81 29.00 -2.60
C PRO A 40 -9.56 29.20 -1.72
N VAL A 41 -8.40 28.87 -2.26
CA VAL A 41 -7.11 29.12 -1.62
C VAL A 41 -6.81 30.61 -1.65
N THR A 42 -6.65 31.22 -0.47
CA THR A 42 -6.42 32.66 -0.30
C THR A 42 -4.95 33.04 -0.06
N PHE A 43 -4.04 32.05 -0.13
CA PHE A 43 -2.61 32.23 0.13
C PHE A 43 -1.74 31.72 -1.02
N GLY A 44 -0.49 32.17 -1.05
CA GLY A 44 0.44 31.89 -2.15
C GLY A 44 0.08 32.66 -3.43
N LYS A 45 1.03 32.76 -4.37
CA LYS A 45 0.78 33.41 -5.68
C LYS A 45 0.31 32.41 -6.75
N THR A 46 0.81 31.19 -6.69
CA THR A 46 0.61 30.16 -7.73
C THR A 46 -0.81 29.57 -7.74
N HIS A 47 -1.41 29.38 -6.56
CA HIS A 47 -2.71 28.73 -6.41
C HIS A 47 -3.81 29.66 -5.88
N LEU A 48 -3.57 30.98 -5.91
CA LEU A 48 -4.53 31.96 -5.40
C LEU A 48 -5.84 31.90 -6.18
N GLY A 49 -6.96 31.74 -5.48
CA GLY A 49 -8.30 31.69 -6.05
C GLY A 49 -8.72 30.32 -6.60
N LYS A 50 -7.83 29.33 -6.65
CA LYS A 50 -8.19 27.95 -7.02
C LYS A 50 -8.87 27.24 -5.86
N SER A 51 -9.78 26.31 -6.15
CA SER A 51 -10.38 25.48 -5.09
C SER A 51 -9.37 24.48 -4.53
N HIS A 52 -9.57 24.02 -3.30
CA HIS A 52 -8.71 22.99 -2.69
C HIS A 52 -8.68 21.70 -3.54
N GLU A 53 -9.82 21.33 -4.11
CA GLU A 53 -9.93 20.17 -5.01
C GLU A 53 -9.15 20.36 -6.32
N GLU A 54 -9.19 21.55 -6.91
CA GLU A 54 -8.41 21.84 -8.13
C GLU A 54 -6.90 21.76 -7.86
N VAL A 55 -6.44 22.30 -6.72
CA VAL A 55 -5.03 22.25 -6.34
C VAL A 55 -4.55 20.81 -6.13
N TRP A 56 -5.37 19.98 -5.49
CA TRP A 56 -5.08 18.56 -5.28
C TRP A 56 -4.83 17.79 -6.59
N HIS A 57 -5.63 18.06 -7.62
CA HIS A 57 -5.49 17.39 -8.91
C HIS A 57 -4.44 18.02 -9.83
N SER A 58 -4.21 19.33 -9.74
CA SER A 58 -3.31 20.04 -10.66
C SER A 58 -1.85 19.98 -10.25
N ASP A 59 -1.53 19.96 -8.95
CA ASP A 59 -0.13 20.00 -8.49
C ASP A 59 0.08 19.17 -7.20
N PRO A 60 0.22 17.83 -7.30
CA PRO A 60 0.43 16.98 -6.14
C PRO A 60 1.79 17.19 -5.47
N GLU A 61 2.82 17.61 -6.22
CA GLU A 61 4.14 17.91 -5.67
C GLU A 61 4.08 19.15 -4.76
N TRP A 62 3.32 20.18 -5.16
CA TRP A 62 3.07 21.33 -4.31
C TRP A 62 2.33 20.93 -3.03
N VAL A 63 1.35 20.02 -3.10
CA VAL A 63 0.63 19.54 -1.91
C VAL A 63 1.57 18.82 -0.94
N LYS A 64 2.48 17.98 -1.45
CA LYS A 64 3.51 17.30 -0.64
C LYS A 64 4.46 18.30 0.01
N TRP A 65 4.94 19.28 -0.75
CA TRP A 65 5.77 20.37 -0.24
C TRP A 65 5.02 21.17 0.84
N PHE A 66 3.76 21.50 0.60
CA PHE A 66 2.89 22.26 1.49
C PHE A 66 2.72 21.56 2.84
N MET A 67 2.44 20.25 2.81
CA MET A 67 2.34 19.43 4.03
C MET A 67 3.64 19.47 4.85
N SER A 68 4.80 19.38 4.20
CA SER A 68 6.10 19.45 4.89
C SER A 68 6.37 20.83 5.50
N HIS A 69 6.06 21.89 4.78
CA HIS A 69 6.40 23.26 5.18
C HIS A 69 5.43 23.87 6.19
N TYR A 70 4.14 23.53 6.09
CA TYR A 70 3.09 24.16 6.89
C TYR A 70 2.46 23.26 7.94
N GLN A 71 2.99 22.05 8.18
CA GLN A 71 2.47 21.11 9.19
C GLN A 71 2.24 21.76 10.56
N LYS A 72 3.11 22.69 10.97
CA LYS A 72 3.07 23.38 12.27
C LYS A 72 2.44 24.78 12.19
N SER A 73 1.86 25.14 11.05
CA SER A 73 1.32 26.48 10.87
C SER A 73 0.04 26.68 11.69
N THR A 74 -0.03 27.81 12.37
CA THR A 74 -1.19 28.24 13.16
C THR A 74 -2.21 29.03 12.34
N ARG A 75 -1.86 29.37 11.09
CA ARG A 75 -2.73 30.13 10.19
C ARG A 75 -3.95 29.32 9.79
N MET A 76 -5.13 29.93 9.89
CA MET A 76 -6.43 29.29 9.62
C MET A 76 -6.48 28.71 8.21
N GLU A 77 -5.98 29.46 7.22
CA GLU A 77 -6.02 29.07 5.81
C GLU A 77 -5.15 27.83 5.55
N HIS A 78 -4.01 27.74 6.24
CA HIS A 78 -3.15 26.56 6.14
C HIS A 78 -3.76 25.35 6.84
N ARG A 79 -4.36 25.54 8.01
CA ARG A 79 -5.03 24.47 8.76
C ARG A 79 -6.21 23.88 7.97
N LEU A 80 -6.96 24.71 7.25
CA LEU A 80 -8.03 24.25 6.35
C LEU A 80 -7.48 23.35 5.24
N MET A 81 -6.40 23.77 4.57
CA MET A 81 -5.77 22.95 3.53
C MET A 81 -5.21 21.63 4.10
N ILE A 82 -4.56 21.65 5.27
CA ILE A 82 -4.08 20.43 5.94
C ILE A 82 -5.24 19.48 6.27
N LYS A 83 -6.34 20.02 6.81
CA LYS A 83 -7.54 19.22 7.13
C LYS A 83 -8.15 18.60 5.87
N PHE A 84 -8.22 19.36 4.78
CA PHE A 84 -8.68 18.86 3.48
C PHE A 84 -7.83 17.68 2.99
N ILE A 85 -6.49 17.82 3.04
CA ILE A 85 -5.55 16.77 2.64
C ILE A 85 -5.74 15.51 3.49
N GLN A 86 -5.85 15.65 4.81
CA GLN A 86 -6.11 14.53 5.72
C GLN A 86 -7.41 13.80 5.38
N LEU A 87 -8.50 14.54 5.16
CA LEU A 87 -9.80 13.96 4.80
C LEU A 87 -9.76 13.26 3.43
N LYS A 88 -8.99 13.77 2.45
CA LYS A 88 -8.80 13.12 1.14
C LYS A 88 -8.00 11.82 1.24
N VAL A 89 -6.98 11.78 2.09
CA VAL A 89 -6.23 10.54 2.39
C VAL A 89 -7.15 9.54 3.08
N GLU A 90 -7.89 9.96 4.10
CA GLU A 90 -8.86 9.10 4.81
C GLU A 90 -9.95 8.55 3.86
N GLU A 91 -10.48 9.37 2.93
CA GLU A 91 -11.44 8.94 1.91
C GLU A 91 -10.84 7.84 1.00
N SER A 92 -9.58 7.98 0.62
CA SER A 92 -8.87 7.03 -0.23
C SER A 92 -8.64 5.69 0.50
N GLU A 93 -8.23 5.73 1.77
CA GLU A 93 -8.04 4.55 2.61
C GLU A 93 -9.37 3.85 2.96
N ALA A 94 -10.42 4.63 3.23
CA ALA A 94 -11.75 4.10 3.53
C ALA A 94 -12.40 3.43 2.31
N GLY A 95 -12.09 3.90 1.10
CA GLY A 95 -12.50 3.29 -0.16
C GLY A 95 -11.90 1.88 -0.34
N GLU A 96 -10.63 1.69 0.00
CA GLU A 96 -9.99 0.37 -0.05
C GLU A 96 -10.55 -0.61 1.00
N ALA A 97 -10.96 -0.12 2.17
CA ALA A 97 -11.51 -0.96 3.23
C ALA A 97 -12.90 -1.55 2.92
N LYS A 98 -13.66 -0.96 1.98
CA LYS A 98 -15.01 -1.43 1.60
C LYS A 98 -15.03 -2.44 0.46
N ASN A 99 -13.87 -2.81 -0.09
CA ASN A 99 -13.76 -3.97 -0.98
C ASN A 99 -12.98 -5.12 -0.30
N PRO A 100 -13.59 -5.87 0.63
CA PRO A 100 -12.97 -7.07 1.21
C PRO A 100 -12.90 -8.28 0.24
N GLN A 101 -13.11 -8.12 -1.07
CA GLN A 101 -12.98 -9.20 -2.05
C GLN A 101 -11.57 -9.30 -2.67
N ALA A 102 -10.52 -9.40 -1.84
CA ALA A 102 -9.27 -10.09 -2.19
C ALA A 102 -8.30 -10.22 -0.99
N CYS A 103 -8.79 -10.53 0.21
CA CYS A 103 -7.88 -10.89 1.30
C CYS A 103 -8.51 -11.96 2.20
N ILE A 104 -8.44 -13.21 1.75
CA ILE A 104 -8.72 -14.37 2.58
C ILE A 104 -7.58 -14.46 3.62
N LYS A 105 -7.78 -13.85 4.78
CA LYS A 105 -6.97 -14.09 5.99
C LYS A 105 -7.62 -15.23 6.78
N PRO A 106 -7.07 -16.45 6.84
CA PRO A 106 -7.41 -17.36 7.92
C PRO A 106 -6.56 -17.04 9.16
N LYS A 107 -7.29 -16.76 10.24
CA LYS A 107 -6.87 -16.68 11.65
C LYS A 107 -6.21 -18.00 12.09
N GLY A 108 -5.13 -17.89 12.88
CA GLY A 108 -4.61 -19.02 13.64
C GLY A 108 -3.17 -18.87 14.08
N LEU A 109 -2.94 -18.15 15.18
CA LEU A 109 -1.84 -18.43 16.12
C LEU A 109 -2.04 -19.84 16.73
N PRO A 110 -1.07 -20.50 17.41
CA PRO A 110 0.37 -20.20 17.54
C PRO A 110 1.33 -21.44 17.55
N LYS A 111 2.63 -21.16 17.56
CA LYS A 111 3.74 -21.94 18.19
C LYS A 111 4.08 -23.33 17.64
N SER A 112 5.17 -23.40 16.86
CA SER A 112 6.31 -24.30 17.14
C SER A 112 7.54 -23.76 16.39
N LEU A 113 8.52 -23.25 17.15
CA LEU A 113 9.79 -23.92 17.43
C LEU A 113 10.64 -24.19 16.18
N ALA A 114 11.55 -23.25 15.94
CA ALA A 114 12.95 -23.44 15.56
C ALA A 114 13.28 -24.65 14.66
N ALA A 115 13.60 -24.36 13.40
CA ALA A 115 14.51 -25.21 12.64
C ALA A 115 15.46 -24.34 11.81
N LYS A 116 16.72 -24.31 12.26
CA LYS A 116 17.90 -23.90 11.50
C LYS A 116 18.15 -24.91 10.37
N ALA A 117 18.20 -24.46 9.12
CA ALA A 117 18.92 -25.14 8.04
C ALA A 117 19.29 -24.08 6.99
N LYS A 118 20.51 -23.54 6.99
CA LYS A 118 21.69 -24.04 6.25
C LYS A 118 21.40 -24.31 4.77
N SER A 119 21.46 -23.23 3.99
CA SER A 119 22.14 -23.08 2.69
C SER A 119 22.52 -24.34 1.93
N MET A 120 22.12 -24.42 0.66
CA MET A 120 23.01 -24.83 -0.44
C MET A 120 22.64 -24.06 -1.73
N PRO A 121 23.63 -23.68 -2.55
CA PRO A 121 23.44 -22.92 -3.79
C PRO A 121 23.03 -23.83 -4.95
N SER A 122 22.14 -23.34 -5.82
CA SER A 122 21.69 -24.02 -7.04
C SER A 122 22.27 -23.32 -8.28
N PRO A 123 22.69 -24.07 -9.32
CA PRO A 123 23.56 -23.57 -10.38
C PRO A 123 22.85 -22.76 -11.46
N SER A 124 23.67 -21.86 -12.02
CA SER A 124 23.47 -21.00 -13.19
C SER A 124 22.74 -21.70 -14.34
N ASN A 125 21.64 -21.10 -14.79
CA ASN A 125 20.99 -21.45 -16.04
C ASN A 125 21.11 -20.24 -16.97
N HIS A 126 22.04 -20.33 -17.92
CA HIS A 126 22.25 -19.32 -18.94
C HIS A 126 21.02 -19.28 -19.87
N TRP A 127 20.33 -18.15 -19.92
CA TRP A 127 19.39 -17.85 -20.99
C TRP A 127 19.99 -16.69 -21.77
N GLN A 128 20.42 -16.98 -23.00
CA GLN A 128 20.89 -15.97 -23.93
C GLN A 128 19.69 -15.12 -24.38
N LEU A 129 19.68 -13.86 -23.98
CA LEU A 129 18.74 -12.85 -24.46
C LEU A 129 19.33 -12.14 -25.70
N PRO A 130 18.49 -11.79 -26.69
CA PRO A 130 18.88 -10.99 -27.84
C PRO A 130 19.41 -9.61 -27.45
N VAL A 131 20.43 -9.19 -28.18
CA VAL A 131 21.13 -7.91 -28.10
C VAL A 131 20.16 -6.75 -28.35
N GLU A 132 20.03 -5.86 -27.37
CA GLU A 132 19.52 -4.49 -27.50
C GLU A 132 20.62 -3.48 -27.13
N PRO A 133 20.55 -2.25 -27.65
CA PRO A 133 21.73 -1.42 -27.92
C PRO A 133 22.33 -0.75 -26.67
N GLU A 134 23.65 -0.51 -26.77
CA GLU A 134 24.52 0.21 -25.83
C GLU A 134 23.86 1.47 -25.24
N ILE A 135 23.68 1.44 -23.92
CA ILE A 135 23.70 2.64 -23.07
C ILE A 135 24.83 2.43 -22.06
N GLU A 136 26.07 2.35 -22.58
CA GLU A 136 27.27 2.58 -21.79
C GLU A 136 27.38 4.09 -21.51
N ALA A 137 27.28 4.47 -20.22
CA ALA A 137 27.97 5.61 -19.58
C ALA A 137 27.14 6.31 -18.48
N PHE A 138 26.68 5.58 -17.46
CA PHE A 138 26.27 6.23 -16.20
C PHE A 138 26.58 5.44 -14.92
N GLU A 139 27.63 4.62 -14.92
CA GLU A 139 28.13 3.95 -13.71
C GLU A 139 29.65 4.09 -13.58
N MET A 140 30.14 5.31 -13.33
CA MET A 140 31.53 5.47 -12.87
C MET A 140 31.79 6.79 -12.14
N MET A 141 30.93 7.17 -11.18
CA MET A 141 31.29 8.15 -10.14
C MET A 141 30.20 8.18 -9.05
N SER A 142 30.33 7.38 -8.00
CA SER A 142 29.84 7.77 -6.66
C SER A 142 30.39 6.84 -5.56
N GLU A 143 31.71 6.63 -5.57
CA GLU A 143 32.43 6.18 -4.37
C GLU A 143 32.80 7.43 -3.56
N GLY A 144 31.82 7.93 -2.81
CA GLY A 144 31.96 9.13 -2.00
C GLY A 144 31.04 9.03 -0.79
N LEU A 145 31.65 8.80 0.38
CA LEU A 145 31.04 8.75 1.71
C LEU A 145 29.83 9.69 1.85
N MET A 146 28.62 9.14 1.70
CA MET A 146 27.41 9.75 2.25
C MET A 146 26.91 8.89 3.41
N PRO A 147 26.60 9.49 4.57
CA PRO A 147 25.98 8.76 5.67
C PRO A 147 24.63 8.17 5.21
N PRO A 148 24.26 6.97 5.68
CA PRO A 148 23.06 6.28 5.22
C PRO A 148 21.80 7.11 5.54
N HIS A 149 21.09 7.53 4.49
CA HIS A 149 19.79 8.17 4.61
C HIS A 149 18.74 7.12 5.03
N PRO A 150 17.98 7.32 6.12
CA PRO A 150 17.09 6.30 6.70
C PRO A 150 15.84 5.96 5.87
N GLU A 151 15.57 6.68 4.78
CA GLU A 151 14.39 6.44 3.93
C GLU A 151 14.52 5.25 2.97
N THR A 152 15.72 4.72 2.73
CA THR A 152 15.91 3.53 1.88
C THR A 152 15.57 2.22 2.61
N THR A 153 15.42 2.25 3.94
CA THR A 153 15.17 1.06 4.76
C THR A 153 13.74 0.53 4.57
N GLU A 154 12.73 1.41 4.48
CA GLU A 154 11.33 0.99 4.32
C GLU A 154 11.07 0.30 2.97
N LEU A 155 11.73 0.76 1.90
CA LEU A 155 11.61 0.12 0.59
C LEU A 155 12.23 -1.29 0.60
N ALA A 156 13.38 -1.46 1.26
CA ALA A 156 14.04 -2.75 1.39
C ALA A 156 13.20 -3.76 2.20
N GLU A 157 12.56 -3.31 3.27
CA GLU A 157 11.64 -4.13 4.07
C GLU A 157 10.40 -4.54 3.25
N ASN A 158 9.83 -3.63 2.46
CA ASN A 158 8.70 -3.93 1.58
C ASN A 158 9.06 -4.96 0.49
N VAL A 159 10.25 -4.84 -0.12
CA VAL A 159 10.72 -5.83 -1.11
C VAL A 159 10.93 -7.19 -0.46
N HIS A 160 11.52 -7.24 0.74
CA HIS A 160 11.71 -8.48 1.48
C HIS A 160 10.37 -9.15 1.85
N ALA A 161 9.42 -8.38 2.36
CA ALA A 161 8.08 -8.86 2.68
C ALA A 161 7.34 -9.40 1.45
N LEU A 162 7.50 -8.75 0.29
CA LEU A 162 6.94 -9.22 -0.98
C LEU A 162 7.57 -10.54 -1.42
N GLN A 163 8.89 -10.67 -1.34
CA GLN A 163 9.63 -11.87 -1.71
C GLN A 163 9.20 -13.07 -0.86
N GLU A 164 9.03 -12.88 0.45
CA GLU A 164 8.55 -13.91 1.37
C GLU A 164 7.10 -14.33 1.05
N ARG A 165 6.22 -13.37 0.71
CA ARG A 165 4.85 -13.66 0.29
C ARG A 165 4.83 -14.51 -0.99
N MET A 166 5.67 -14.20 -1.97
CA MET A 166 5.76 -14.99 -3.21
C MET A 166 6.23 -16.41 -2.95
N LEU A 167 7.24 -16.59 -2.08
CA LEU A 167 7.73 -17.90 -1.69
C LEU A 167 6.65 -18.74 -0.99
N ASN A 168 5.85 -18.11 -0.12
CA ASN A 168 4.73 -18.78 0.56
C ASN A 168 3.65 -19.22 -0.43
N LEU A 169 3.35 -18.39 -1.44
CA LEU A 169 2.40 -18.73 -2.49
C LEU A 169 2.91 -19.91 -3.33
N GLU A 170 4.19 -19.90 -3.69
CA GLU A 170 4.83 -21.01 -4.41
C GLU A 170 4.71 -22.33 -3.64
N ASN A 171 5.05 -22.32 -2.36
CA ASN A 171 4.93 -23.49 -1.49
C ASN A 171 3.49 -23.98 -1.36
N ALA A 172 2.51 -23.07 -1.28
CA ALA A 172 1.09 -23.44 -1.22
C ALA A 172 0.62 -24.10 -2.53
N MET A 173 1.04 -23.57 -3.68
CA MET A 173 0.71 -24.12 -4.99
C MET A 173 1.31 -25.51 -5.19
N GLN A 174 2.57 -25.73 -4.79
CA GLN A 174 3.21 -27.06 -4.83
C GLN A 174 2.43 -28.10 -4.01
N ARG A 175 1.92 -27.73 -2.82
CA ARG A 175 1.09 -28.61 -2.00
C ARG A 175 -0.25 -28.94 -2.65
N MET A 176 -0.88 -27.96 -3.30
CA MET A 176 -2.15 -28.18 -4.01
C MET A 176 -1.97 -29.17 -5.16
N ILE A 177 -0.90 -29.03 -5.95
CA ILE A 177 -0.54 -29.97 -7.02
C ILE A 177 -0.34 -31.38 -6.45
N ALA A 178 0.37 -31.50 -5.33
CA ALA A 178 0.58 -32.80 -4.68
C ALA A 178 -0.73 -33.46 -4.23
N LEU A 179 -1.68 -32.70 -3.70
CA LEU A 179 -3.00 -33.21 -3.29
C LEU A 179 -3.85 -33.61 -4.50
N MET A 180 -3.85 -32.80 -5.56
CA MET A 180 -4.57 -33.13 -6.80
C MET A 180 -4.02 -34.42 -7.42
N SER A 181 -2.69 -34.55 -7.49
CA SER A 181 -2.02 -35.75 -7.99
C SER A 181 -2.36 -37.00 -7.16
N GLN A 182 -2.40 -36.88 -5.82
CA GLN A 182 -2.83 -37.98 -4.94
C GLN A 182 -4.31 -38.34 -5.14
N SER A 183 -5.19 -37.35 -5.28
CA SER A 183 -6.63 -37.58 -5.49
C SER A 183 -6.92 -38.30 -6.80
N ALA A 184 -6.19 -37.97 -7.87
CA ALA A 184 -6.29 -38.64 -9.16
C ALA A 184 -5.89 -40.11 -9.08
N ASN A 185 -4.81 -40.42 -8.33
CA ASN A 185 -4.40 -41.81 -8.11
C ASN A 185 -5.40 -42.61 -7.26
N HIS A 186 -6.07 -41.98 -6.30
CA HIS A 186 -7.06 -42.67 -5.46
C HIS A 186 -8.34 -43.03 -6.22
N GLN A 187 -8.75 -42.18 -7.18
CA GLN A 187 -9.93 -42.44 -8.01
C GLN A 187 -9.76 -43.68 -8.91
N MET A 188 -8.55 -43.92 -9.42
CA MET A 188 -8.23 -45.09 -10.26
C MET A 188 -8.30 -46.42 -9.51
N GLN A 189 -8.11 -46.44 -8.18
CA GLN A 189 -8.12 -47.68 -7.40
C GLN A 189 -9.53 -48.11 -6.98
N ASN A 190 -10.51 -47.19 -6.95
CA ASN A 190 -11.85 -47.48 -6.44
C ASN A 190 -12.82 -48.03 -7.50
N THR A 191 -12.49 -47.95 -8.80
CA THR A 191 -13.36 -48.45 -9.88
C THR A 191 -13.20 -49.95 -10.16
N HIS A 192 -12.39 -50.68 -9.39
CA HIS A 192 -12.13 -52.11 -9.64
C HIS A 192 -12.77 -53.07 -8.62
N ALA A 193 -13.54 -52.58 -7.65
CA ALA A 193 -14.32 -53.40 -6.74
C ALA A 193 -15.82 -53.34 -7.12
N MET A 194 -16.21 -54.01 -8.19
CA MET A 194 -17.62 -54.33 -8.42
C MET A 194 -17.99 -55.51 -7.52
N PRO A 195 -18.91 -55.35 -6.54
CA PRO A 195 -19.49 -56.48 -5.85
C PRO A 195 -20.34 -57.26 -6.85
N THR A 196 -19.92 -58.49 -7.15
CA THR A 196 -20.75 -59.47 -7.85
C THR A 196 -21.98 -59.72 -6.99
N HIS A 197 -23.08 -59.03 -7.28
CA HIS A 197 -24.35 -59.27 -6.62
C HIS A 197 -24.80 -60.70 -6.95
N GLU A 198 -24.79 -61.50 -5.90
CA GLU A 198 -25.30 -62.86 -5.81
C GLU A 198 -26.78 -62.88 -6.17
N THR A 199 -27.11 -63.67 -7.19
CA THR A 199 -28.45 -63.94 -7.70
C THR A 199 -29.29 -64.63 -6.62
N ALA A 200 -30.05 -63.86 -5.84
CA ALA A 200 -31.11 -64.41 -5.02
C ALA A 200 -32.34 -64.72 -5.91
N GLN A 201 -32.50 -65.99 -6.24
CA GLN A 201 -33.72 -66.55 -6.82
C GLN A 201 -34.88 -66.27 -5.87
N VAL A 202 -35.84 -65.43 -6.30
CA VAL A 202 -37.14 -65.33 -5.64
C VAL A 202 -38.02 -66.42 -6.25
N GLU A 203 -38.15 -67.48 -5.47
CA GLU A 203 -38.99 -68.64 -5.73
C GLU A 203 -40.47 -68.23 -5.77
N PHE A 204 -41.17 -68.88 -6.68
CA PHE A 204 -42.49 -68.58 -7.19
C PHE A 204 -43.50 -69.46 -6.45
N ASP A 205 -44.43 -68.89 -5.70
CA ASP A 205 -45.58 -69.60 -5.15
C ASP A 205 -46.88 -68.91 -5.59
N ASP A 206 -47.56 -69.58 -6.52
CA ASP A 206 -48.87 -69.27 -7.10
C ASP A 206 -49.99 -69.81 -6.18
N PRO A 207 -50.88 -68.98 -5.60
CA PRO A 207 -51.96 -69.48 -4.76
C PRO A 207 -53.36 -69.51 -5.43
N TRP A 208 -53.48 -69.43 -6.76
CA TRP A 208 -54.78 -69.59 -7.44
C TRP A 208 -54.97 -70.97 -8.06
N ASN A 209 -55.23 -71.93 -7.19
CA ASN A 209 -55.85 -73.22 -7.47
C ASN A 209 -56.75 -73.57 -6.27
N PRO A 210 -58.06 -73.85 -6.38
CA PRO A 210 -59.06 -73.56 -7.42
C PRO A 210 -60.05 -72.42 -7.06
#